data_AF-A0A7K0XZF9-F1
#
_entry.id   AF-A0A7K0XZF9-F1
#
_cell.length_a   1.000
_cell.length_b   1.000
_cell.length_c   1.000
_cell.angle_alpha   90.00
_cell.angle_beta   90.00
_cell.angle_gamma   90.00
#
_symmetry.space_group_name_H-M   'P 1'
#
loop_
_entity.id
_entity.type
_entity.pdbx_description
1 polymer ?
#
loop_
_entity_poly.entity_id
_entity_poly.type
_entity_poly.pdbx_seq_one_letter_code
_entity_poly.pdbx_strand_id
1 'polypeptide(L)'
;MSRYSCSSVSLTTIVQEAGISAELIGASDVVITGITQDSRAVKQGDLFCCVRGQFADGHAFAEQAIRSGASALLVDTVQPNVASHVTQVVVSSVRDVLGSVASATFGHPSRELKMTGITGTNGKTSTAYILGEILKAHGATALVIGTLTGERTTPEAIDLQHQLREFVD
;
A
#
# COMPACT_ATOMS: atom_id res chain seq x y z
N MET A 1 -3.38 10.66 4.16
CA MET A 1 -3.04 9.26 3.86
C MET A 1 -3.46 8.44 5.05
N SER A 2 -4.16 7.34 4.80
CA SER A 2 -4.79 6.55 5.85
C SER A 2 -3.94 5.32 6.19
N ARG A 3 -4.08 4.84 7.43
CA ARG A 3 -3.56 3.54 7.86
C ARG A 3 -4.65 2.50 7.73
N TYR A 4 -4.33 1.35 7.15
CA TYR A 4 -5.28 0.26 6.96
C TYR A 4 -4.81 -1.01 7.65
N SER A 5 -5.76 -1.74 8.24
CA SER A 5 -5.51 -3.08 8.76
C SER A 5 -5.41 -4.07 7.61
N CYS A 6 -4.66 -5.15 7.80
CA CYS A 6 -4.68 -6.32 6.95
C CYS A 6 -4.81 -7.57 7.81
N SER A 7 -5.12 -8.70 7.18
CA SER A 7 -4.93 -10.02 7.80
C SER A 7 -3.47 -10.17 8.22
N SER A 8 -3.22 -10.81 9.37
CA SER A 8 -1.87 -11.06 9.86
C SER A 8 -1.06 -11.83 8.81
N VAL A 9 0.02 -11.24 8.33
CA VAL A 9 0.88 -11.81 7.28
C VAL A 9 2.33 -11.66 7.69
N SER A 10 3.18 -12.63 7.35
CA SER A 10 4.61 -12.53 7.67
C SER A 10 5.31 -11.55 6.71
N LEU A 11 6.32 -10.84 7.22
CA LEU A 11 7.10 -9.90 6.43
C LEU A 11 7.81 -10.59 5.25
N THR A 12 8.32 -11.81 5.46
CA THR A 12 8.95 -12.61 4.41
C THR A 12 7.95 -13.01 3.32
N THR A 13 6.72 -13.38 3.70
CA THR A 13 5.63 -13.62 2.73
C THR A 13 5.36 -12.37 1.90
N ILE A 14 5.23 -11.19 2.53
CA ILE A 14 5.01 -9.93 1.79
C ILE A 14 6.13 -9.70 0.77
N VAL A 15 7.40 -9.84 1.16
CA VAL A 15 8.55 -9.62 0.27
C VAL A 15 8.55 -10.61 -0.90
N GLN A 16 8.27 -11.89 -0.63
CA GLN A 16 8.22 -12.94 -1.65
C GLN A 16 7.06 -12.73 -2.63
N GLU A 17 5.85 -12.49 -2.13
CA GLU A 17 4.65 -12.31 -2.96
C GLU A 17 4.64 -10.99 -3.73
N ALA A 18 5.24 -9.93 -3.17
CA ALA A 18 5.47 -8.68 -3.87
C ALA A 18 6.49 -8.84 -5.01
N GLY A 19 7.29 -9.91 -5.02
CA GLY A 19 8.29 -10.18 -6.05
C GLY A 19 9.41 -9.15 -6.08
N ILE A 20 9.79 -8.61 -4.91
CA ILE A 20 10.76 -7.52 -4.79
C ILE A 20 12.13 -8.04 -4.37
N SER A 21 13.18 -7.38 -4.86
CA SER A 21 14.54 -7.57 -4.33
C SER A 21 14.73 -6.66 -3.12
N ALA A 22 14.91 -7.25 -1.93
CA ALA A 22 15.06 -6.52 -0.68
C ALA A 22 16.11 -7.18 0.22
N GLU A 23 16.85 -6.36 0.97
CA GLU A 23 17.69 -6.80 2.08
C GLU A 23 16.90 -6.64 3.39
N LEU A 24 16.86 -7.69 4.21
CA LEU A 24 16.23 -7.65 5.53
C LEU A 24 17.29 -7.44 6.61
N ILE A 25 17.19 -6.33 7.33
CA ILE A 25 18.05 -6.03 8.48
C ILE A 25 17.18 -6.11 9.74
N GLY A 26 17.36 -7.18 10.52
CA GLY A 26 16.58 -7.48 11.71
C GLY A 26 16.01 -8.90 11.70
N ALA A 27 14.95 -9.14 12.48
CA ALA A 27 14.25 -10.41 12.52
C ALA A 27 13.44 -10.62 11.23
N SER A 28 13.38 -11.85 10.71
CA SER A 28 12.65 -12.16 9.47
C SER A 28 11.23 -12.66 9.73
N ASP A 29 10.95 -13.14 10.92
CA ASP A 29 9.67 -13.69 11.41
C ASP A 29 8.74 -12.61 12.00
N VAL A 30 8.78 -11.41 11.43
CA VAL A 30 7.90 -10.30 11.85
C VAL A 30 6.52 -10.46 11.25
N VAL A 31 5.49 -10.37 12.09
CA VAL A 31 4.08 -10.36 11.67
C VAL A 31 3.64 -8.92 11.44
N ILE A 32 3.01 -8.68 10.29
CA ILE A 32 2.44 -7.39 9.89
C ILE A 32 0.91 -7.47 9.95
N THR A 33 0.29 -6.48 10.58
CA THR A 33 -1.17 -6.37 10.77
C THR A 33 -1.78 -5.11 10.16
N GLY A 34 -0.95 -4.31 9.51
CA GLY A 34 -1.36 -3.11 8.79
C GLY A 34 -0.22 -2.46 8.06
N ILE A 35 -0.55 -1.50 7.21
CA ILE A 35 0.41 -0.79 6.36
C ILE A 35 0.02 0.69 6.27
N THR A 36 1.01 1.57 6.31
CA THR A 36 0.82 3.02 6.15
C THR A 36 2.11 3.71 5.70
N GLN A 37 1.96 4.86 5.04
CA GLN A 37 3.04 5.80 4.74
C GLN A 37 2.92 7.11 5.54
N ASP A 38 1.94 7.21 6.45
CA ASP A 38 1.77 8.34 7.38
C ASP A 38 2.19 7.92 8.79
N SER A 39 3.30 8.48 9.27
CA SER A 39 3.88 8.14 10.59
C SER A 39 2.96 8.46 11.76
N ARG A 40 2.02 9.40 11.57
CA ARG A 40 1.02 9.79 12.59
C ARG A 40 -0.09 8.76 12.73
N ALA A 41 -0.29 7.92 11.72
CA ALA A 41 -1.35 6.92 11.68
C ALA A 41 -0.87 5.51 12.05
N VAL A 42 0.45 5.32 12.24
CA VAL A 42 1.08 4.05 12.61
C VAL A 42 0.48 3.53 13.91
N LYS A 43 0.22 2.22 13.94
CA LYS A 43 -0.15 1.44 15.11
C LYS A 43 0.80 0.26 15.31
N GLN A 44 0.68 -0.39 16.46
CA GLN A 44 1.40 -1.62 16.75
C GLN A 44 1.18 -2.67 15.66
N GLY A 45 2.27 -3.26 15.16
CA GLY A 45 2.22 -4.31 14.13
C GLY A 45 2.25 -3.80 12.70
N ASP A 46 2.32 -2.48 12.49
CA ASP A 46 2.29 -1.92 11.13
C ASP A 46 3.66 -1.99 10.43
N LEU A 47 3.60 -2.16 9.11
CA LEU A 47 4.67 -1.83 8.19
C LEU A 47 4.58 -0.34 7.83
N PHE A 48 5.57 0.44 8.24
CA PHE A 48 5.68 1.85 7.85
C PHE A 48 6.53 2.00 6.57
N CYS A 49 5.95 2.60 5.54
CA CYS A 49 6.62 2.83 4.26
C CYS A 49 7.22 4.24 4.18
N CYS A 50 8.55 4.32 4.20
CA CYS A 50 9.30 5.58 4.14
C CYS A 50 9.37 6.12 2.70
N VAL A 51 8.23 6.59 2.19
CA VAL A 51 8.13 7.12 0.83
C VAL A 51 8.75 8.52 0.77
N ARG A 52 9.65 8.76 -0.19
CA ARG A 52 10.08 10.12 -0.54
C ARG A 52 8.96 10.84 -1.29
N GLY A 53 8.37 11.83 -0.62
CA GLY A 53 7.33 12.69 -1.17
C GLY A 53 7.90 13.97 -1.78
N GLN A 54 7.00 14.77 -2.37
CA GLN A 54 7.37 16.08 -2.93
C GLN A 54 7.76 17.11 -1.86
N PHE A 55 7.12 17.03 -0.67
CA PHE A 55 7.28 18.02 0.40
C PHE A 55 8.07 17.49 1.60
N ALA A 56 8.17 16.18 1.76
CA ALA A 56 8.82 15.55 2.90
C ALA A 56 9.36 14.16 2.54
N ASP A 57 10.42 13.78 3.24
CA ASP A 57 11.01 12.45 3.16
C ASP A 57 10.47 11.57 4.29
N GLY A 58 9.81 10.46 3.94
CA GLY A 58 9.27 9.50 4.92
C GLY A 58 10.31 8.95 5.89
N HIS A 59 11.58 8.84 5.48
CA HIS A 59 12.67 8.34 6.33
C HIS A 59 12.89 9.23 7.56
N ALA A 60 12.66 10.54 7.45
CA ALA A 60 12.78 11.47 8.57
C ALA A 60 11.80 11.16 9.72
N PHE A 61 10.76 10.37 9.45
CA PHE A 61 9.74 9.98 10.42
C PHE A 61 9.88 8.51 10.88
N ALA A 62 10.94 7.81 10.50
CA ALA A 62 11.16 6.42 10.90
C ALA A 62 11.18 6.26 12.43
N GLU A 63 11.87 7.14 13.15
CA GLU A 63 11.93 7.08 14.62
C GLU A 63 10.55 7.32 15.25
N GLN A 64 9.76 8.23 14.69
CA GLN A 64 8.38 8.45 15.13
C GLN A 64 7.52 7.20 14.90
N ALA A 65 7.61 6.59 13.71
CA ALA A 65 6.87 5.37 13.40
C ALA A 65 7.24 4.22 14.34
N ILE A 66 8.53 4.04 14.66
CA ILE A 66 9.01 3.06 15.64
C ILE A 66 8.35 3.32 17.00
N ARG A 67 8.38 4.56 17.50
CA ARG A 67 7.73 4.91 18.78
C ARG A 67 6.22 4.67 18.78
N SER A 68 5.57 4.81 17.63
CA SER A 68 4.14 4.53 17.46
C SER A 68 3.80 3.03 17.33
N GLY A 69 4.82 2.16 17.25
CA GLY A 69 4.65 0.70 17.24
C GLY A 69 4.86 0.01 15.89
N ALA A 70 5.48 0.69 14.92
CA ALA A 70 5.87 0.02 13.67
C ALA A 70 6.75 -1.21 13.96
N SER A 71 6.37 -2.36 13.42
CA SER A 71 7.14 -3.60 13.56
C SER A 71 8.16 -3.77 12.44
N ALA A 72 7.94 -3.09 11.32
CA ALA A 72 8.90 -3.02 10.23
C ALA A 72 8.86 -1.67 9.52
N LEU A 73 9.97 -1.34 8.86
CA LEU A 73 10.14 -0.17 8.01
C LEU A 73 10.46 -0.62 6.59
N LEU A 74 9.76 -0.09 5.58
CA LEU A 74 10.16 -0.20 4.18
C LEU A 74 10.94 1.06 3.79
N VAL A 75 12.22 0.93 3.48
CA VAL A 75 13.17 2.03 3.31
C VAL A 75 14.01 1.85 2.04
N ASP A 76 14.46 2.95 1.45
CA ASP A 76 15.47 2.92 0.37
C ASP A 76 16.89 3.20 0.87
N THR A 77 17.01 3.68 2.10
CA THR A 77 18.28 3.96 2.76
C THR A 77 18.22 3.39 4.17
N VAL A 78 19.21 2.57 4.52
CA VAL A 78 19.34 1.99 5.87
C VAL A 78 19.26 3.09 6.92
N GLN A 79 18.33 2.96 7.85
CA GLN A 79 18.16 3.89 8.95
C GLN A 79 19.10 3.50 10.10
N PRO A 80 19.92 4.44 10.60
CA PRO A 80 20.77 4.20 11.76
C PRO A 80 19.92 4.12 13.03
N ASN A 81 20.45 3.44 14.06
CA ASN A 81 19.86 3.40 15.41
C ASN A 81 18.40 2.87 15.48
N VAL A 82 18.01 2.03 14.52
CA VAL A 82 16.71 1.33 14.59
C VAL A 82 16.74 0.32 15.73
N ALA A 83 15.68 0.32 16.54
CA ALA A 83 15.55 -0.59 17.67
C ALA A 83 15.56 -2.05 17.21
N SER A 84 16.17 -2.95 17.98
CA SER A 84 16.38 -4.36 17.59
C SER A 84 15.10 -5.16 17.32
N HIS A 85 13.95 -4.68 17.79
CA HIS A 85 12.64 -5.30 17.57
C HIS A 85 11.95 -4.82 16.27
N VAL A 86 12.56 -3.90 15.52
CA VAL A 86 12.02 -3.37 14.26
C VAL A 86 12.91 -3.81 13.11
N THR A 87 12.31 -4.47 12.12
CA THR A 87 13.03 -4.94 10.94
C THR A 87 12.99 -3.89 9.83
N GLN A 88 14.10 -3.69 9.14
CA GLN A 88 14.16 -2.85 7.95
C GLN A 88 14.11 -3.73 6.70
N VAL A 89 13.17 -3.43 5.81
CA VAL A 89 13.10 -3.94 4.44
C VAL A 89 13.75 -2.89 3.55
N VAL A 90 14.99 -3.12 3.17
CA VAL A 90 15.79 -2.17 2.38
C VAL A 90 15.65 -2.52 0.90
N VAL A 91 15.16 -1.57 0.12
CA VAL A 91 14.95 -1.70 -1.34
C VAL A 91 15.69 -0.61 -2.09
N SER A 92 15.77 -0.69 -3.41
CA SER A 92 16.37 0.38 -4.22
C SER A 92 15.50 1.64 -4.27
N SER A 93 14.19 1.49 -4.22
CA SER A 93 13.21 2.59 -4.30
C SER A 93 11.91 2.17 -3.63
N VAL A 94 11.53 2.83 -2.53
CA VAL A 94 10.27 2.55 -1.83
C VAL A 94 9.07 2.82 -2.75
N ARG A 95 9.15 3.90 -3.54
CA ARG A 95 8.04 4.32 -4.42
C ARG A 95 7.74 3.29 -5.50
N ASP A 96 8.77 2.66 -6.07
CA ASP A 96 8.60 1.70 -7.17
C ASP A 96 8.01 0.38 -6.69
N VAL A 97 8.33 -0.03 -5.45
CA VAL A 97 7.84 -1.29 -4.87
C VAL A 97 6.53 -1.15 -4.09
N LEU A 98 6.12 0.07 -3.73
CA LEU A 98 4.99 0.28 -2.82
C LEU A 98 3.69 -0.37 -3.34
N GLY A 99 3.48 -0.34 -4.66
CA GLY A 99 2.33 -0.97 -5.31
C GLY A 99 2.28 -2.48 -5.08
N SER A 100 3.39 -3.18 -5.31
CA SER A 100 3.44 -4.64 -5.15
C SER A 100 3.44 -5.04 -3.68
N VAL A 101 4.12 -4.29 -2.81
CA VAL A 101 4.11 -4.50 -1.36
C VAL A 101 2.69 -4.33 -0.78
N ALA A 102 1.99 -3.25 -1.14
CA ALA A 102 0.60 -3.06 -0.72
C ALA A 102 -0.29 -4.18 -1.27
N SER A 103 -0.12 -4.56 -2.55
CA SER A 103 -0.90 -5.64 -3.14
C SER A 103 -0.71 -6.97 -2.39
N ALA A 104 0.54 -7.36 -2.09
CA ALA A 104 0.84 -8.56 -1.31
C ALA A 104 0.29 -8.48 0.13
N THR A 105 0.42 -7.31 0.78
CA THR A 105 -0.10 -7.09 2.13
C THR A 105 -1.61 -7.31 2.22
N PHE A 106 -2.35 -6.98 1.17
CA PHE A 106 -3.81 -7.18 1.08
C PHE A 106 -4.22 -8.48 0.35
N GLY A 107 -3.29 -9.40 0.07
CA GLY A 107 -3.60 -10.69 -0.54
C GLY A 107 -3.92 -10.65 -2.04
N HIS A 108 -3.35 -9.68 -2.76
CA HIS A 108 -3.50 -9.49 -4.20
C HIS A 108 -4.97 -9.36 -4.68
N PRO A 109 -5.77 -8.43 -4.13
CA PRO A 109 -7.21 -8.36 -4.39
C PRO A 109 -7.56 -8.16 -5.87
N SER A 110 -6.67 -7.52 -6.65
CA SER A 110 -6.87 -7.34 -8.09
C SER A 110 -6.90 -8.66 -8.88
N ARG A 111 -6.35 -9.77 -8.35
CA ARG A 111 -6.41 -11.09 -9.00
C ARG A 111 -7.80 -11.74 -8.90
N GLU A 112 -8.62 -11.27 -7.97
CA GLU A 112 -10.00 -11.72 -7.75
C GLU A 112 -11.02 -10.84 -8.53
N LEU A 113 -10.54 -9.76 -9.16
CA LEU A 113 -11.38 -8.77 -9.83
C LEU A 113 -11.09 -8.69 -11.33
N LYS A 114 -12.13 -8.34 -12.12
CA LYS A 114 -11.95 -7.94 -13.52
C LYS A 114 -11.60 -6.45 -13.56
N MET A 115 -10.32 -6.15 -13.77
CA MET A 115 -9.80 -4.78 -13.76
C MET A 115 -9.88 -4.12 -15.14
N THR A 116 -10.34 -2.87 -15.19
CA THR A 116 -10.30 -2.02 -16.40
C THR A 116 -9.66 -0.68 -16.06
N GLY A 117 -8.52 -0.39 -16.69
CA GLY A 117 -7.81 0.90 -16.56
C GLY A 117 -8.15 1.84 -17.71
N ILE A 118 -8.60 3.06 -17.38
CA ILE A 118 -8.92 4.09 -18.38
C ILE A 118 -7.96 5.27 -18.21
N THR A 119 -7.15 5.51 -19.24
CA THR A 119 -6.19 6.63 -19.29
C THR A 119 -6.48 7.54 -20.49
N GLY A 120 -5.84 8.70 -20.54
CA GLY A 120 -6.00 9.70 -21.60
C GLY A 120 -6.15 11.12 -21.05
N THR A 121 -5.95 12.12 -21.90
CA THR A 121 -6.01 13.53 -21.50
C THR A 121 -7.41 13.92 -21.03
N ASN A 122 -8.43 13.52 -21.78
CA ASN A 122 -9.84 13.83 -21.53
C ASN A 122 -10.71 12.57 -21.53
N GLY A 123 -11.91 12.66 -20.96
CA GLY A 123 -12.94 11.62 -21.05
C GLY A 123 -12.80 10.46 -20.06
N LYS A 124 -11.68 10.32 -19.33
CA LYS A 124 -11.46 9.23 -18.35
C LYS A 124 -12.65 9.02 -17.41
N THR A 125 -13.07 10.09 -16.74
CA THR A 125 -14.15 10.05 -15.74
C THR A 125 -15.48 9.68 -16.37
N SER A 126 -15.85 10.32 -17.48
CA SER A 126 -17.11 10.03 -18.18
C SER A 126 -17.15 8.58 -18.68
N THR A 127 -16.07 8.10 -19.31
CA THR A 127 -15.98 6.73 -19.82
C THR A 127 -16.03 5.71 -18.69
N ALA A 128 -15.31 5.92 -17.59
CA ALA A 128 -15.32 5.02 -16.43
C ALA A 128 -16.71 4.93 -15.79
N TYR A 129 -17.40 6.07 -15.67
CA TYR A 129 -18.74 6.12 -15.12
C TYR A 129 -19.76 5.43 -16.03
N ILE A 130 -19.77 5.75 -17.33
CA ILE A 130 -20.67 5.12 -18.31
C ILE A 130 -20.46 3.61 -18.34
N LEU A 131 -19.21 3.14 -18.36
CA LEU A 131 -18.90 1.71 -18.32
C LEU A 131 -19.42 1.06 -17.04
N GLY A 132 -19.20 1.69 -15.88
CA GLY A 132 -19.70 1.19 -14.60
C GLY A 132 -21.23 1.06 -14.57
N GLU A 133 -21.96 2.05 -15.08
CA GLU A 133 -23.42 2.03 -15.13
C GLU A 133 -23.94 0.98 -16.14
N ILE A 134 -23.29 0.81 -17.29
CA ILE A 134 -23.62 -0.27 -18.23
C ILE A 134 -23.46 -1.63 -17.58
N LEU A 135 -22.36 -1.87 -16.85
CA LEU A 135 -22.11 -3.14 -16.16
C LEU A 135 -23.17 -3.41 -15.09
N LYS A 136 -23.52 -2.41 -14.27
CA LYS A 136 -24.58 -2.52 -13.25
C LYS A 136 -25.94 -2.78 -13.88
N ALA A 137 -26.27 -2.10 -14.98
CA ALA A 137 -27.52 -2.32 -15.70
C ALA A 137 -27.66 -3.76 -16.25
N HIS A 138 -26.54 -4.47 -16.45
CA HIS A 138 -26.51 -5.88 -16.87
C HIS A 138 -26.29 -6.85 -15.70
N GLY A 139 -26.51 -6.39 -14.45
CA GLY A 139 -26.51 -7.24 -13.26
C GLY A 139 -25.13 -7.52 -12.66
N ALA A 140 -24.07 -6.87 -13.12
CA ALA A 140 -22.75 -6.98 -12.49
C ALA A 140 -22.60 -6.00 -11.32
N THR A 141 -21.91 -6.42 -10.26
CA THR A 141 -21.38 -5.49 -9.24
C THR A 141 -20.16 -4.78 -9.82
N ALA A 142 -20.12 -3.44 -9.78
CA ALA A 142 -19.02 -2.66 -10.32
C ALA A 142 -18.62 -1.51 -9.39
N LEU A 143 -17.31 -1.41 -9.12
CA LEU A 143 -16.67 -0.30 -8.44
C LEU A 143 -15.99 0.63 -9.45
N VAL A 144 -16.23 1.93 -9.34
CA VAL A 144 -15.56 2.95 -10.16
C VAL A 144 -14.68 3.81 -9.26
N ILE A 145 -13.36 3.75 -9.50
CA ILE A 145 -12.36 4.55 -8.79
C ILE A 145 -11.89 5.66 -9.74
N GLY A 146 -12.05 6.92 -9.33
CA GLY A 146 -11.78 8.06 -10.20
C GLY A 146 -11.99 9.40 -9.51
N THR A 147 -12.01 10.48 -10.31
CA THR A 147 -12.18 11.86 -9.82
C THR A 147 -13.43 12.09 -8.96
N LEU A 148 -14.49 11.31 -9.19
CA LEU A 148 -15.76 11.45 -8.46
C LEU A 148 -15.80 10.66 -7.14
N THR A 149 -14.78 9.84 -6.86
CA THR A 149 -14.79 8.90 -5.73
C THR A 149 -13.59 9.06 -4.79
N GLY A 150 -12.75 10.08 -4.99
CA GLY A 150 -11.62 10.34 -4.09
C GLY A 150 -10.90 11.67 -4.34
N GLU A 151 -9.92 11.96 -3.48
CA GLU A 151 -9.09 13.18 -3.55
C GLU A 151 -8.23 13.24 -4.83
N ARG A 152 -7.88 12.08 -5.39
CA ARG A 152 -7.08 11.93 -6.61
C ARG A 152 -7.82 11.07 -7.61
N THR A 153 -7.63 11.36 -8.90
CA THR A 153 -8.17 10.51 -9.99
C THR A 153 -7.69 9.07 -9.89
N THR A 154 -6.46 8.85 -9.42
CA THR A 154 -5.92 7.54 -9.05
C THR A 154 -5.41 7.63 -7.62
N PRO A 155 -5.92 6.83 -6.68
CA PRO A 155 -5.43 6.81 -5.30
C PRO A 155 -3.95 6.39 -5.21
N GLU A 156 -3.33 6.66 -4.06
CA GLU A 156 -2.02 6.09 -3.76
C GLU A 156 -2.11 4.56 -3.62
N ALA A 157 -0.96 3.89 -3.80
CA ALA A 157 -0.90 2.43 -3.87
C ALA A 157 -1.59 1.70 -2.70
N ILE A 158 -1.33 2.15 -1.47
CA ILE A 158 -1.94 1.55 -0.28
C ILE A 158 -3.46 1.73 -0.29
N ASP A 159 -3.94 2.95 -0.55
CA ASP A 159 -5.38 3.26 -0.58
C ASP A 159 -6.10 2.45 -1.67
N LEU A 160 -5.51 2.39 -2.87
CA LEU A 160 -6.07 1.63 -3.99
C LEU A 160 -6.18 0.15 -3.65
N GLN A 161 -5.12 -0.48 -3.14
CA GLN A 161 -5.16 -1.92 -2.84
C GLN A 161 -6.12 -2.24 -1.69
N HIS A 162 -6.25 -1.35 -0.69
CA HIS A 162 -7.27 -1.49 0.34
C HIS A 162 -8.69 -1.43 -0.23
N GLN A 163 -8.99 -0.41 -1.06
CA GLN A 163 -10.31 -0.28 -1.70
C GLN A 163 -10.66 -1.51 -2.56
N LEU A 164 -9.67 -2.11 -3.22
CA LEU A 164 -9.89 -3.36 -3.96
C LEU A 164 -10.20 -4.51 -3.02
N ARG A 165 -9.47 -4.67 -1.91
CA ARG A 165 -9.74 -5.72 -0.91
C ARG A 165 -11.14 -5.59 -0.31
N GLU A 166 -11.52 -4.39 0.12
CA GLU A 166 -12.88 -4.10 0.64
C GLU A 166 -13.99 -4.40 -0.36
N PHE A 167 -13.71 -4.36 -1.66
CA PHE A 167 -14.70 -4.68 -2.69
C PHE A 167 -14.78 -6.16 -3.03
N VAL A 168 -13.72 -6.93 -2.73
CA VAL A 168 -13.74 -8.39 -2.84
C VAL A 168 -14.45 -9.02 -1.64
N ASP A 169 -14.28 -8.45 -0.45
CA ASP A 169 -14.95 -8.86 0.79
C ASP A 169 -16.46 -8.56 0.80
#